data_AF-A0AAV9VTQ1-F1
#
_entry.id   AF-A0AAV9VTQ1-F1
#
_cell.length_a   1.000
_cell.length_b   1.000
_cell.length_c   1.000
_cell.angle_alpha   90.00
_cell.angle_beta   90.00
_cell.angle_gamma   90.00
#
_symmetry.space_group_name_H-M   'P 1'
#
loop_
_entity.id
_entity.type
_entity.pdbx_description
1 polymer ?
#
loop_
_entity_poly.entity_id
_entity_poly.type
_entity_poly.pdbx_seq_one_letter_code
_entity_poly.pdbx_strand_id
1 'polypeptide(L)'
;MSSESLREATASERLSLPEEYAMQKSWREDADKQTFILSIPSSGIKSLSESQDALRREYTVVGGVDDIPANLVGDVNLFLYEADDEESI
;
A
#
# COMPACT_ATOMS: atom_id res chain seq x y z
N MET A 1 -13.88 -5.38 -9.28
CA MET A 1 -14.68 -4.48 -8.40
C MET A 1 -16.13 -4.38 -8.89
N SER A 2 -17.13 -4.93 -8.17
CA SER A 2 -18.52 -5.05 -8.71
C SER A 2 -19.47 -3.90 -8.38
N SER A 3 -19.10 -3.00 -7.47
CA SER A 3 -19.93 -1.87 -7.08
C SER A 3 -19.65 -0.66 -7.98
N GLU A 4 -20.70 -0.10 -8.59
CA GLU A 4 -20.60 1.08 -9.46
C GLU A 4 -20.09 2.30 -8.69
N SER A 5 -20.62 2.55 -7.48
CA SER A 5 -20.24 3.70 -6.67
C SER A 5 -18.78 3.66 -6.21
N LEU A 6 -18.25 2.46 -5.92
CA LEU A 6 -16.82 2.30 -5.61
C LEU A 6 -15.94 2.56 -6.84
N ARG A 7 -16.40 2.15 -8.02
CA ARG A 7 -15.67 2.36 -9.28
C ARG A 7 -15.62 3.83 -9.64
N GLU A 8 -16.74 4.54 -9.56
CA GLU A 8 -16.79 5.99 -9.76
C GLU A 8 -15.89 6.73 -8.76
N ALA A 9 -15.96 6.37 -7.47
CA ALA A 9 -15.16 7.00 -6.42
C ALA A 9 -13.65 6.78 -6.58
N THR A 10 -13.24 5.73 -7.27
CA THR A 10 -11.82 5.37 -7.50
C THR A 10 -11.38 5.55 -8.95
N ALA A 11 -12.25 6.13 -9.81
CA ALA A 11 -12.05 6.25 -11.25
C ALA A 11 -11.62 4.95 -11.95
N SER A 12 -12.10 3.79 -11.47
CA SER A 12 -11.70 2.48 -11.98
C SER A 12 -12.67 1.90 -13.00
N GLU A 13 -12.11 1.32 -14.07
CA GLU A 13 -12.89 0.62 -15.08
C GLU A 13 -13.31 -0.77 -14.60
N ARG A 14 -14.35 -1.33 -15.24
CA ARG A 14 -14.79 -2.69 -14.91
C ARG A 14 -13.95 -3.69 -15.68
N LEU A 15 -13.18 -4.49 -14.95
CA LEU A 15 -12.42 -5.60 -15.51
C LEU A 15 -13.07 -6.95 -15.14
N SER A 16 -12.86 -7.96 -15.98
CA SER A 16 -13.14 -9.35 -15.62
C SER A 16 -12.15 -9.84 -14.55
N LEU A 17 -12.51 -10.90 -13.82
CA LEU A 17 -11.65 -11.44 -12.77
C LEU A 17 -10.22 -11.80 -13.27
N PRO A 18 -10.03 -12.44 -14.45
CA PRO A 18 -8.70 -12.67 -14.99
C PRO A 18 -7.94 -11.39 -15.31
N GLU A 19 -8.61 -10.35 -15.84
CA GLU A 19 -8.00 -9.06 -16.15
C GLU A 19 -7.58 -8.32 -14.88
N GLU A 20 -8.40 -8.35 -13.83
CA GLU A 20 -8.04 -7.82 -12.50
C GLU A 20 -6.76 -8.48 -11.97
N TYR A 21 -6.64 -9.81 -12.08
CA TYR A 21 -5.42 -10.51 -11.67
C TYR A 21 -4.21 -10.14 -12.53
N ALA A 22 -4.39 -9.97 -13.84
CA ALA A 22 -3.32 -9.53 -14.74
C ALA A 22 -2.82 -8.12 -14.38
N MET A 23 -3.75 -7.19 -14.12
CA MET A 23 -3.44 -5.82 -13.70
C MET A 23 -2.74 -5.77 -12.33
N GLN A 24 -3.19 -6.57 -11.36
CA GLN A 24 -2.51 -6.68 -10.07
C GLN A 24 -1.09 -7.22 -10.21
N LYS A 25 -0.87 -8.16 -11.14
CA LYS A 25 0.46 -8.68 -11.43
C LYS A 25 1.35 -7.62 -12.09
N SER A 26 0.83 -6.86 -13.05
CA SER A 26 1.62 -5.79 -13.68
C SER A 26 2.04 -4.72 -12.68
N TRP A 27 1.17 -4.35 -11.73
CA TRP A 27 1.52 -3.39 -10.67
C TRP A 27 2.66 -3.84 -9.75
N ARG A 28 2.88 -5.15 -9.61
CA ARG A 28 4.01 -5.67 -8.82
C ARG A 28 5.35 -5.49 -9.53
N GLU A 29 5.32 -5.50 -10.85
CA GLU A 29 6.50 -5.39 -11.72
C GLU A 29 6.74 -3.94 -12.16
N ASP A 30 5.87 -3.03 -11.75
CA ASP A 30 5.90 -1.63 -12.12
C ASP A 30 6.97 -0.87 -11.31
N ALA A 31 7.98 -0.35 -12.00
CA ALA A 31 9.18 0.20 -11.37
C ALA A 31 8.95 1.57 -10.74
N ASP A 32 7.95 2.31 -11.21
CA ASP A 32 7.62 3.65 -10.72
C ASP A 32 6.48 3.64 -9.67
N LYS A 33 5.91 2.46 -9.40
CA LYS A 33 4.81 2.28 -8.46
C LYS A 33 5.29 1.70 -7.14
N GLN A 34 4.82 2.27 -6.03
CA GLN A 34 5.04 1.75 -4.69
C GLN A 34 3.70 1.64 -3.95
N THR A 35 3.35 0.42 -3.52
CA THR A 35 2.12 0.15 -2.76
C THR A 35 2.46 -0.07 -1.29
N PHE A 36 1.84 0.72 -0.42
CA PHE A 36 1.96 0.60 1.02
C PHE A 36 0.65 0.05 1.59
N ILE A 37 0.74 -1.06 2.33
CA ILE A 37 -0.41 -1.61 3.07
C ILE A 37 -0.42 -1.00 4.47
N LEU A 38 -1.53 -0.38 4.83
CA LEU A 38 -1.76 0.22 6.14
C LEU A 38 -2.37 -0.81 7.09
N SER A 39 -1.72 -1.00 8.25
CA SER A 39 -2.19 -1.89 9.31
C SER A 39 -2.16 -1.17 10.66
N ILE A 40 -3.13 -1.47 11.52
CA ILE A 40 -3.14 -1.00 12.90
C ILE A 40 -2.01 -1.73 13.66
N PRO A 41 -1.28 -1.05 14.55
CA PRO A 41 -0.25 -1.71 15.32
C PRO A 41 -0.80 -2.89 16.13
N SER A 42 -0.30 -4.10 15.87
CA SER A 42 -0.71 -5.29 16.61
C SER A 42 0.11 -5.46 17.89
N SER A 43 -0.33 -6.35 18.79
CA SER A 43 0.44 -6.72 19.98
C SER A 43 1.78 -7.40 19.66
N GLY A 44 1.99 -7.86 18.41
CA GLY A 44 3.28 -8.34 17.90
C GLY A 44 4.30 -7.21 17.67
N ILE A 45 3.82 -5.98 17.56
CA ILE A 45 4.61 -4.74 17.49
C ILE A 45 5.04 -4.31 18.91
N LYS A 46 5.58 -5.25 19.68
CA LYS A 46 6.29 -4.91 20.90
C LYS A 46 7.69 -4.46 20.51
N SER A 47 7.85 -3.13 20.49
CA SER A 47 9.10 -2.38 20.47
C SER A 47 10.28 -3.22 20.98
N LEU A 48 11.25 -3.52 20.10
CA LEU A 48 12.46 -4.26 20.48
C LEU A 48 13.40 -3.45 21.39
N SER A 49 13.03 -2.22 21.74
CA SER A 49 13.81 -1.38 22.63
C SER A 49 12.92 -0.48 23.50
N GLU A 50 13.30 -0.36 24.78
CA GLU A 50 12.88 0.72 25.69
C GLU A 50 13.56 2.06 25.32
N SER A 51 14.01 2.23 24.08
CA SER A 51 14.65 3.47 23.65
C SER A 51 13.59 4.59 23.63
N GLN A 52 13.81 5.61 24.46
CA GLN A 52 12.92 6.77 24.63
C GLN A 52 12.79 7.67 23.39
N ASP A 53 13.44 7.31 22.28
CA ASP A 53 13.32 8.02 21.02
C ASP A 53 12.03 7.56 20.30
N ALA A 54 10.94 8.27 20.57
CA ALA A 54 9.60 7.95 20.05
C ALA A 54 9.52 7.87 18.51
N LEU A 55 10.55 8.37 17.80
CA LEU A 55 10.66 8.37 16.34
C LEU A 55 11.26 7.08 15.77
N ARG A 56 11.99 6.29 16.57
CA ARG A 56 12.68 5.06 16.14
C ARG A 56 12.33 3.89 17.03
N ARG A 57 11.03 3.60 17.18
CA ARG A 57 10.62 2.28 17.66
C ARG A 57 10.98 1.28 16.57
N GLU A 58 11.88 0.37 16.88
CA GLU A 58 12.22 -0.72 16.00
C GLU A 58 11.00 -1.66 15.92
N TYR A 59 10.39 -1.74 14.74
CA TYR A 59 9.17 -2.50 14.50
C TYR A 59 9.52 -3.74 13.67
N THR A 60 9.08 -4.92 14.13
CA THR A 60 9.16 -6.15 13.35
C THR A 60 7.75 -6.58 12.96
N VAL A 61 7.51 -6.75 11.66
CA VAL A 61 6.24 -7.27 11.14
C VAL A 61 6.28 -8.79 11.17
N VAL A 62 5.31 -9.42 11.82
CA VAL A 62 5.13 -10.86 11.93
C VAL A 62 3.95 -11.29 11.05
N GLY A 63 4.26 -12.03 9.99
CA GLY A 63 3.23 -12.62 9.11
C GLY A 63 2.31 -13.59 9.87
N GLY A 64 1.03 -13.55 9.55
CA GLY A 64 -0.05 -14.25 10.25
C GLY A 64 -0.56 -13.55 11.52
N VAL A 65 0.09 -12.46 11.97
CA VAL A 65 -0.31 -11.69 13.16
C VAL A 65 -0.61 -10.24 12.78
N ASP A 66 0.31 -9.58 12.09
CA ASP A 66 0.20 -8.16 11.74
C ASP A 66 -0.60 -7.92 10.44
N ASP A 67 -0.67 -8.92 9.57
CA ASP A 67 -1.36 -8.89 8.27
C ASP A 67 -2.76 -9.55 8.29
N ILE A 68 -3.29 -9.84 9.49
CA ILE A 68 -4.66 -10.35 9.61
C ILE A 68 -5.67 -9.30 9.12
N PRO A 69 -6.79 -9.71 8.49
CA PRO A 69 -7.78 -8.77 7.95
C PRO A 69 -8.33 -7.77 8.97
N ALA A 70 -8.37 -8.14 10.26
CA ALA A 70 -8.83 -7.27 11.33
C ALA A 70 -7.91 -6.06 11.61
N ASN A 71 -6.62 -6.16 11.25
CA ASN A 71 -5.66 -5.08 11.43
C ASN A 71 -5.48 -4.24 10.16
N LEU A 72 -5.85 -4.76 8.98
CA LEU A 72 -5.70 -4.05 7.71
C LEU A 72 -6.70 -2.91 7.60
N VAL A 73 -6.17 -1.69 7.45
CA VAL A 73 -6.97 -0.46 7.33
C VAL A 73 -7.19 -0.10 5.86
N GLY A 74 -6.25 -0.46 4.99
CA GLY A 74 -6.31 -0.17 3.56
C GLY A 74 -4.92 -0.13 2.95
N ASP A 75 -4.80 0.58 1.83
CA ASP A 75 -3.56 0.77 1.10
C ASP A 75 -3.39 2.20 0.59
N VAL A 76 -2.14 2.57 0.28
CA VAL A 76 -1.78 3.79 -0.42
C VAL A 76 -0.86 3.42 -1.57
N ASN A 77 -1.20 3.87 -2.77
CA ASN A 77 -0.38 3.71 -3.96
C ASN A 77 0.32 5.04 -4.28
N LEU A 78 1.65 5.03 -4.32
CA LEU A 78 2.46 6.14 -4.84
C LEU A 78 2.92 5.78 -6.26
N PHE A 79 2.81 6.76 -7.15
CA PHE A 79 3.36 6.71 -8.50
C PHE A 79 4.43 7.79 -8.58
N LEU A 80 5.64 7.39 -8.94
CA LEU A 80 6.79 8.26 -9.03
C LEU A 80 6.93 8.72 -10.46
N TYR A 81 7.13 10.02 -10.65
CA TYR A 81 7.42 10.59 -11.96
C TYR A 81 8.77 11.27 -11.87
N GLU A 82 9.55 11.20 -12.96
CA GLU A 82 10.70 12.09 -13.08
C GLU A 82 10.19 13.53 -13.02
N ALA A 83 10.91 14.39 -12.30
CA ALA A 83 10.60 15.80 -12.34
C ALA A 83 10.87 16.28 -13.77
N ASP A 84 9.87 16.85 -14.44
CA ASP A 84 10.12 17.53 -15.69
C ASP A 84 11.10 18.68 -15.40
N ASP A 85 12.31 18.61 -15.95
CA ASP A 85 13.26 19.72 -15.98
C ASP A 85 12.70 20.82 -16.90
N GLU A 86 11.58 21.44 -16.54
CA GLU A 86 11.15 22.71 -17.16
C GLU A 86 12.01 23.84 -16.59
N GLU A 87 13.29 23.83 -16.97
CA GLU A 87 14.13 25.03 -17.05
C GLU A 87 14.68 25.18 -18.47
N SER A 88 13.78 25.35 -19.44
CA SER A 88 14.09 26.04 -20.70
C SER A 88 12.83 26.64 -21.34
N ILE A 89 12.53 27.90 -21.03
CA ILE A 89 12.59 29.11 -21.90
C ILE A 89 12.29 30.33 -21.02
#